data_AF-A0A258D4G9-F1
#
_entry.id   AF-A0A258D4G9-F1
#
_cell.length_a   1.000
_cell.length_b   1.000
_cell.length_c   1.000
_cell.angle_alpha   90.00
_cell.angle_beta   90.00
_cell.angle_gamma   90.00
#
_symmetry.space_group_name_H-M   'P 1'
#
loop_
_entity.id
_entity.type
_entity.pdbx_description
1 polymer ?
#
loop_
_entity_poly.entity_id
_entity_poly.type
_entity_poly.pdbx_seq_one_letter_code
_entity_poly.pdbx_strand_id
1 'polypeptide(L)'
;MAPQPIFAAIADEFAGFIDGARLVIHNAAFDVGFLNMEFQRIGRPPIESSLVVDTLSMARRKHPGASNSLDALCTRYGIDNSRRTRHGALLDAEILAEVYIELIGGKQASLGLGAGEAGGSGLAPIRIERPQRQRPLQPRLDDAAITAHEAFIRSLGKNQLWRGYLGIAEEG
;
A
#
# COMPACT_ATOMS: atom_id res chain seq x y z
N MET A 1 40.83 18.92 7.02
CA MET A 1 40.12 17.78 6.41
C MET A 1 41.10 17.16 5.44
N ALA A 2 41.52 15.90 5.64
CA ALA A 2 42.41 15.24 4.69
C ALA A 2 41.72 15.13 3.32
N PRO A 3 42.45 15.17 2.19
CA PRO A 3 41.85 14.98 0.88
C PRO A 3 41.20 13.60 0.81
N GLN A 4 39.92 13.57 0.43
CA GLN A 4 39.22 12.31 0.23
C GLN A 4 39.74 11.61 -1.05
N PRO A 5 39.79 10.27 -1.08
CA PRO A 5 40.22 9.55 -2.26
C PRO A 5 39.25 9.79 -3.43
N ILE A 6 39.77 9.70 -4.66
CA ILE A 6 38.95 9.68 -5.87
C ILE A 6 38.26 8.32 -6.02
N PHE A 7 37.17 8.26 -6.79
CA PHE A 7 36.42 7.02 -7.01
C PHE A 7 37.29 5.86 -7.49
N ALA A 8 38.20 6.11 -8.43
CA ALA A 8 39.11 5.09 -8.96
C ALA A 8 39.97 4.40 -7.89
N ALA A 9 40.26 5.08 -6.77
CA ALA A 9 41.05 4.51 -5.67
C ALA A 9 40.22 3.60 -4.75
N ILE A 10 38.89 3.73 -4.74
CA ILE A 10 37.97 2.96 -3.88
C ILE A 10 37.03 2.03 -4.67
N ALA A 11 37.07 2.08 -6.00
CA ALA A 11 36.10 1.40 -6.85
C ALA A 11 36.10 -0.12 -6.67
N ASP A 12 37.27 -0.72 -6.41
CA ASP A 12 37.42 -2.16 -6.22
C ASP A 12 36.83 -2.61 -4.87
N GLU A 13 37.10 -1.84 -3.81
CA GLU A 13 36.51 -2.06 -2.48
C GLU A 13 34.99 -1.88 -2.53
N PHE A 14 34.52 -0.82 -3.18
CA PHE A 14 33.09 -0.55 -3.34
C PHE A 14 32.39 -1.65 -4.16
N ALA A 15 33.00 -2.09 -5.26
CA ALA A 15 32.46 -3.19 -6.07
C ALA A 15 32.38 -4.50 -5.27
N GLY A 16 33.38 -4.82 -4.46
CA GLY A 16 33.35 -5.97 -3.56
C GLY A 16 32.30 -5.85 -2.46
N PHE A 17 32.07 -4.63 -1.94
CA PHE A 17 31.04 -4.37 -0.93
C PHE A 17 29.62 -4.60 -1.43
N ILE A 18 29.34 -4.25 -2.68
CA ILE A 18 28.01 -4.41 -3.29
C ILE A 18 27.80 -5.76 -3.99
N ASP A 19 28.85 -6.59 -4.09
CA ASP A 19 28.79 -7.86 -4.80
C ASP A 19 27.79 -8.82 -4.16
N GLY A 20 26.91 -9.41 -4.97
CA GLY A 20 25.82 -10.28 -4.53
C GLY A 20 24.71 -9.61 -3.70
N ALA A 21 24.80 -8.30 -3.44
CA ALA A 21 23.81 -7.57 -2.67
C ALA A 21 22.73 -6.92 -3.56
N ARG A 22 21.56 -6.64 -2.97
CA ARG A 22 20.54 -5.81 -3.60
C ARG A 22 20.72 -4.36 -3.18
N LEU A 23 20.75 -3.45 -4.15
CA LEU A 23 20.89 -2.02 -3.94
C LEU A 23 19.53 -1.37 -3.77
N VAL A 24 19.17 -1.09 -2.51
CA VAL A 24 17.93 -0.38 -2.18
C VAL A 24 18.22 1.12 -2.19
N ILE A 25 17.66 1.84 -3.16
CA ILE A 25 17.95 3.27 -3.38
C ILE A 25 16.64 4.05 -3.53
N HIS A 26 16.59 5.28 -3.03
CA HIS A 26 15.47 6.18 -3.25
C HIS A 26 15.71 7.03 -4.49
N ASN A 27 14.90 6.84 -5.54
CA ASN A 27 15.14 7.42 -6.87
C ASN A 27 16.40 6.83 -7.54
N ALA A 28 16.47 5.49 -7.61
CA ALA A 28 17.66 4.75 -8.02
C ALA A 28 18.28 5.18 -9.36
N ALA A 29 17.49 5.73 -10.28
CA ALA A 29 17.97 6.23 -11.56
C ALA A 29 19.06 7.32 -11.42
N PHE A 30 19.02 8.11 -10.34
CA PHE A 30 20.01 9.13 -10.07
C PHE A 30 21.35 8.50 -9.66
N ASP A 31 21.39 7.80 -8.52
CA ASP A 31 22.63 7.25 -7.96
C ASP A 31 23.25 6.18 -8.87
N VAL A 32 22.45 5.28 -9.44
CA VAL A 32 22.95 4.24 -10.37
C VAL A 32 23.49 4.88 -11.64
N GLY A 33 22.89 5.98 -12.11
CA GLY A 33 23.42 6.75 -13.23
C GLY A 33 24.82 7.30 -12.97
N PHE A 34 25.04 7.87 -11.79
CA PHE A 34 26.37 8.35 -11.37
C PHE A 34 27.37 7.20 -11.22
N LEU A 35 26.99 6.12 -10.53
CA LEU A 35 27.86 4.97 -10.33
C LEU A 35 28.26 4.32 -11.66
N ASN A 36 27.32 4.14 -12.59
CA ASN A 36 27.61 3.56 -13.89
C ASN A 36 28.51 4.45 -14.74
N MET A 37 28.35 5.77 -14.68
CA MET A 37 29.26 6.71 -15.34
C MET A 37 30.68 6.59 -14.77
N GLU A 38 30.83 6.54 -13.45
CA GLU A 38 32.15 6.41 -12.81
C GLU A 38 32.79 5.04 -13.09
N PHE A 39 32.02 3.95 -13.06
CA PHE A 39 32.49 2.64 -13.49
C PHE A 39 32.93 2.62 -14.95
N GLN A 40 32.17 3.27 -15.84
CA GLN A 40 32.54 3.38 -17.26
C GLN A 40 33.88 4.10 -17.44
N ARG A 41 34.15 5.17 -16.67
CA ARG A 41 35.41 5.93 -16.74
C ARG A 41 36.65 5.08 -16.39
N ILE A 42 36.47 4.06 -15.56
CA ILE A 42 37.54 3.13 -15.15
C ILE A 42 37.48 1.78 -15.87
N GLY A 43 36.64 1.66 -16.91
CA GLY A 43 36.54 0.44 -17.73
C GLY A 43 35.85 -0.75 -17.05
N ARG A 44 35.02 -0.50 -16.02
CA ARG A 44 34.24 -1.53 -15.32
C ARG A 44 32.83 -1.67 -15.92
N PRO A 45 32.22 -2.87 -15.81
CA PRO A 45 30.83 -3.06 -16.22
C PRO A 45 29.87 -2.23 -15.36
N PRO A 46 28.71 -1.81 -15.90
CA PRO A 46 27.69 -1.12 -15.14
C PRO A 46 27.03 -2.06 -14.11
N ILE A 47 26.38 -1.46 -13.12
CA ILE A 47 25.56 -2.17 -12.14
C ILE A 47 24.35 -2.81 -12.85
N GLU A 48 24.14 -4.09 -12.60
CA GLU A 48 23.00 -4.84 -13.11
C GLU A 48 21.67 -4.29 -12.57
N SER A 49 20.77 -3.93 -13.49
CA SER A 49 19.46 -3.36 -13.14
C SER A 49 18.58 -4.29 -12.30
N SER A 50 18.79 -5.60 -12.39
CA SER A 50 18.07 -6.63 -11.63
C SER A 50 18.42 -6.63 -10.14
N LEU A 51 19.57 -6.08 -9.77
CA LEU A 51 20.01 -5.94 -8.37
C LEU A 51 19.48 -4.67 -7.71
N VAL A 52 18.93 -3.74 -8.48
CA VAL A 52 18.51 -2.41 -8.02
C VAL A 52 17.03 -2.43 -7.63
N VAL A 53 16.74 -1.93 -6.43
CA VAL A 53 15.39 -1.75 -5.90
C VAL A 53 15.14 -0.25 -5.70
N ASP A 54 14.26 0.31 -6.52
CA ASP A 54 13.84 1.72 -6.40
C ASP A 54 12.68 1.88 -5.41
N THR A 55 12.99 2.40 -4.23
CA THR A 55 12.00 2.64 -3.17
C THR A 55 11.03 3.76 -3.52
N LEU A 56 11.38 4.70 -4.41
CA LEU A 56 10.46 5.75 -4.85
C LEU A 56 9.32 5.14 -5.68
N SER A 57 9.65 4.24 -6.60
CA SER A 57 8.67 3.46 -7.36
C SER A 57 7.80 2.57 -6.47
N MET A 58 8.37 2.02 -5.38
CA MET A 58 7.59 1.29 -4.37
C MET A 58 6.62 2.22 -3.62
N ALA A 59 7.10 3.37 -3.17
CA ALA A 59 6.32 4.35 -2.45
C ALA A 59 5.16 4.89 -3.29
N ARG A 60 5.41 5.22 -4.58
CA ARG A 60 4.37 5.67 -5.53
C ARG A 60 3.25 4.65 -5.72
N ARG A 61 3.57 3.35 -5.73
CA ARG A 61 2.56 2.28 -5.82
C ARG A 61 1.75 2.14 -4.54
N LYS A 62 2.40 2.26 -3.37
CA LYS A 62 1.74 2.12 -2.07
C LYS A 62 0.89 3.35 -1.69
N HIS A 63 1.36 4.55 -2.05
CA HIS A 63 0.73 5.84 -1.73
C HIS A 63 0.55 6.69 -3.00
N PRO A 64 -0.39 6.29 -3.90
CA PRO A 64 -0.64 7.04 -5.12
C PRO A 64 -1.19 8.44 -4.82
N GLY A 65 -0.71 9.45 -5.53
CA GLY A 65 -1.18 10.84 -5.40
C GLY A 65 -0.64 11.62 -4.18
N ALA A 66 0.13 10.99 -3.31
CA ALA A 66 0.78 11.65 -2.17
C ALA A 66 2.23 12.04 -2.48
N SER A 67 2.80 12.94 -1.66
CA SER A 67 4.25 13.15 -1.65
C SER A 67 4.95 11.88 -1.21
N ASN A 68 5.92 11.44 -2.02
CA ASN A 68 6.71 10.23 -1.82
C ASN A 68 8.20 10.57 -1.67
N SER A 69 8.54 11.80 -1.26
CA SER A 69 9.90 12.13 -0.85
C SER A 69 10.27 11.40 0.43
N LEU A 70 11.58 11.21 0.67
CA LEU A 70 12.07 10.57 1.89
C LEU A 70 11.50 11.23 3.16
N ASP A 71 11.48 12.57 3.24
CA ASP A 71 10.91 13.30 4.39
C ASP A 71 9.41 13.06 4.57
N ALA A 72 8.66 12.99 3.47
CA ALA A 72 7.23 12.70 3.53
C ALA A 72 6.96 11.27 4.01
N LEU A 73 7.81 10.32 3.63
CA LEU A 73 7.74 8.94 4.09
C LEU A 73 8.14 8.83 5.57
N CYS A 74 9.17 9.55 6.03
CA CYS A 74 9.54 9.58 7.45
C CYS A 74 8.38 10.10 8.31
N THR A 75 7.80 11.22 7.90
CA THR A 75 6.64 11.81 8.59
C THR A 75 5.46 10.84 8.62
N ARG A 76 5.19 10.15 7.50
CA ARG A 76 4.08 9.19 7.40
C ARG A 76 4.25 7.97 8.30
N TYR A 77 5.47 7.44 8.40
CA TYR A 77 5.76 6.24 9.17
C TYR A 77 6.20 6.52 10.60
N GLY A 78 6.26 7.80 11.02
CA GLY A 78 6.69 8.20 12.36
C GLY A 78 8.18 7.93 12.61
N ILE A 79 9.01 7.96 11.56
CA ILE A 79 10.46 7.78 11.64
C ILE A 79 11.08 9.14 12.00
N ASP A 80 11.89 9.15 13.05
CA ASP A 80 12.56 10.38 13.51
C ASP A 80 13.71 10.77 12.56
N ASN A 81 13.53 11.87 11.85
CA ASN A 81 14.56 12.48 11.00
C ASN A 81 15.15 13.76 11.62
N SER A 82 14.91 14.05 12.91
CA SER A 82 15.37 15.27 13.58
C SER A 82 16.90 15.43 13.62
N ARG A 83 17.64 14.30 13.53
CA ARG A 83 19.10 14.26 13.49
C ARG A 83 19.69 14.65 12.12
N ARG A 84 18.85 14.94 11.12
CA ARG A 84 19.22 15.26 9.72
C ARG A 84 19.78 16.67 9.51
N THR A 85 20.38 17.28 10.53
CA THR A 85 20.88 18.66 10.48
C THR A 85 22.11 18.87 9.58
N ARG A 86 22.78 17.79 9.15
CA ARG A 86 23.78 17.81 8.07
C ARG A 86 23.58 16.56 7.22
N HIS A 87 23.25 16.76 5.94
CA HIS A 87 22.92 15.75 4.93
C HIS A 87 24.06 14.74 4.69
N GLY A 88 24.23 13.78 5.59
CA GLY A 88 25.13 12.66 5.40
C GLY A 88 24.43 11.57 4.60
N ALA A 89 25.05 11.12 3.51
CA ALA A 89 24.56 9.96 2.74
C ALA A 89 24.37 8.72 3.63
N LEU A 90 25.17 8.58 4.69
CA LEU A 90 25.04 7.51 5.67
C LEU A 90 23.71 7.58 6.45
N LEU A 91 23.37 8.77 6.97
CA LEU A 91 22.12 8.95 7.71
C LEU A 91 20.90 8.75 6.80
N ASP A 92 20.98 9.23 5.56
CA ASP A 92 19.91 9.02 4.58
C ASP A 92 19.76 7.54 4.22
N ALA A 93 20.86 6.76 4.18
CA ALA A 93 20.82 5.31 3.98
C ALA A 93 20.21 4.56 5.18
N GLU A 94 20.51 4.98 6.42
CA GLU A 94 19.91 4.43 7.65
C GLU A 94 18.39 4.68 7.69
N ILE A 95 17.97 5.92 7.44
CA ILE A 95 16.56 6.30 7.37
C ILE A 95 15.85 5.53 6.25
N LEU A 96 16.49 5.41 5.08
CA LEU A 96 15.94 4.67 3.96
C LEU A 96 15.72 3.19 4.30
N ALA A 97 16.60 2.57 5.09
CA ALA A 97 16.43 1.19 5.54
C ALA A 97 15.16 1.04 6.40
N GLU A 98 14.92 1.97 7.33
CA GLU A 98 13.68 1.98 8.13
C GLU A 98 12.43 2.18 7.26
N VAL A 99 12.47 3.14 6.35
CA VAL A 99 11.37 3.40 5.40
C VAL A 99 11.11 2.18 4.52
N TYR A 100 12.16 1.50 4.06
CA TYR A 100 12.06 0.32 3.21
C TYR A 100 11.35 -0.83 3.93
N ILE A 101 11.67 -1.06 5.21
CA ILE A 101 10.99 -2.07 6.05
C ILE A 101 9.48 -1.75 6.14
N GLU A 102 9.12 -0.49 6.36
CA GLU A 102 7.71 -0.08 6.39
C GLU A 102 7.02 -0.18 5.02
N LEU A 103 7.76 0.02 3.92
CA LEU A 103 7.23 -0.15 2.57
C LEU A 103 6.87 -1.60 2.26
N ILE A 104 7.72 -2.57 2.62
CA ILE A 104 7.50 -4.00 2.31
C ILE A 104 6.44 -4.69 3.19
N GLY A 105 5.90 -4.01 4.19
CA GLY A 105 4.84 -4.57 5.05
C GLY A 105 4.97 -4.24 6.53
N GLY A 106 6.03 -3.54 6.93
CA GLY A 106 6.24 -3.13 8.32
C GLY A 106 6.47 -4.32 9.27
N LYS A 107 6.62 -3.99 10.55
CA LYS A 107 6.90 -4.95 11.65
C LYS A 107 5.66 -5.77 12.07
N GLN A 108 4.52 -5.53 11.43
CA GLN A 108 3.27 -6.21 11.67
C GLN A 108 3.14 -7.35 10.67
N ALA A 109 3.06 -8.59 11.17
CA ALA A 109 2.65 -9.72 10.35
C ALA A 109 1.26 -9.40 9.77
N SER A 110 1.20 -9.18 8.46
CA SER A 110 -0.04 -9.02 7.72
C SER A 110 -1.02 -10.13 8.12
N LEU A 111 -2.13 -9.77 8.75
CA LEU A 111 -3.28 -10.66 8.87
C LEU A 111 -3.82 -10.86 7.46
N GLY A 112 -3.54 -12.02 6.87
CA GLY A 112 -3.99 -12.42 5.54
C GLY A 112 -5.50 -12.60 5.47
N LEU A 113 -6.26 -11.51 5.52
CA LEU A 113 -7.65 -11.47 5.11
C LEU A 113 -7.66 -11.32 3.58
N GLY A 114 -7.59 -12.46 2.89
CA GLY A 114 -7.56 -12.50 1.44
C GLY A 114 -8.83 -11.91 0.82
N ALA A 115 -8.77 -10.66 0.38
CA ALA A 115 -9.56 -10.21 -0.74
C ALA A 115 -8.92 -10.83 -1.98
N GLY A 116 -9.50 -11.91 -2.51
CA GLY A 116 -8.99 -12.59 -3.69
C GLY A 116 -8.88 -11.63 -4.85
N GLU A 117 -7.66 -11.30 -5.26
CA GLU A 117 -7.43 -10.65 -6.55
C GLU A 117 -7.79 -11.65 -7.66
N ALA A 118 -8.76 -11.28 -8.47
CA ALA A 118 -9.15 -12.02 -9.66
C ALA A 118 -8.05 -11.88 -10.73
N GLY A 119 -6.96 -12.63 -10.60
CA GLY A 119 -5.89 -12.58 -11.57
C GLY A 119 -4.66 -13.38 -11.19
N GLY A 120 -4.72 -14.71 -11.31
CA GLY A 120 -3.52 -15.55 -11.32
C GLY A 120 -3.72 -16.93 -10.72
N SER A 121 -3.67 -17.94 -11.59
CA SER A 121 -3.50 -19.40 -11.35
C SER A 121 -3.61 -19.87 -9.88
N GLY A 122 -4.79 -19.73 -9.29
CA GLY A 122 -5.16 -20.34 -8.03
C GLY A 122 -6.19 -21.43 -8.28
N LEU A 123 -6.24 -22.43 -7.38
CA LEU A 123 -7.21 -23.52 -7.40
C LEU A 123 -8.61 -22.99 -7.76
N ALA A 124 -9.28 -23.65 -8.70
CA ALA A 124 -10.56 -23.22 -9.23
C ALA A 124 -11.52 -22.86 -8.08
N PRO A 125 -12.21 -21.70 -8.16
CA PRO A 125 -13.09 -21.27 -7.09
C PRO A 125 -14.14 -22.37 -6.83
N ILE A 126 -14.26 -22.81 -5.59
CA ILE A 126 -15.32 -23.72 -5.17
C ILE A 126 -16.64 -22.96 -5.35
N ARG A 127 -17.32 -23.21 -6.46
CA ARG A 127 -18.65 -22.66 -6.72
C ARG A 127 -19.64 -23.41 -5.82
N ILE A 128 -19.91 -22.83 -4.65
CA ILE A 128 -20.98 -23.33 -3.79
C ILE A 128 -22.30 -22.94 -4.46
N GLU A 129 -22.91 -23.88 -5.18
CA GLU A 129 -24.30 -23.75 -5.61
C GLU A 129 -25.18 -23.69 -4.37
N ARG A 130 -25.65 -22.49 -4.03
CA ARG A 130 -26.61 -22.32 -2.94
C ARG A 130 -27.93 -22.94 -3.41
N PRO A 131 -28.43 -24.02 -2.78
CA PRO A 131 -29.69 -24.62 -3.20
C PRO A 131 -30.79 -23.58 -3.05
N GLN A 132 -31.40 -23.19 -4.17
CA GLN A 132 -32.55 -22.31 -4.15
C GLN A 132 -33.71 -23.07 -3.50
N ARG A 133 -34.29 -22.52 -2.44
CA ARG A 133 -35.37 -23.17 -1.71
C ARG A 133 -36.58 -23.29 -2.64
N GLN A 134 -37.02 -24.51 -2.93
CA GLN A 134 -38.14 -24.79 -3.85
C GLN A 134 -39.50 -24.30 -3.33
N ARG A 135 -39.64 -24.11 -2.01
CA ARG A 135 -40.87 -23.62 -1.38
C ARG A 135 -40.59 -22.36 -0.57
N PRO A 136 -41.35 -21.27 -0.75
CA PRO A 136 -41.27 -20.09 0.09
C PRO A 136 -41.51 -20.43 1.57
N LEU A 137 -40.87 -19.70 2.48
CA LEU A 137 -41.18 -19.82 3.91
C LEU A 137 -42.60 -19.30 4.16
N GLN A 138 -43.24 -19.84 5.20
CA GLN A 138 -44.43 -19.23 5.74
C GLN A 138 -44.10 -17.82 6.26
N PRO A 139 -44.97 -16.82 5.99
CA PRO A 139 -44.85 -15.50 6.60
C PRO A 139 -44.77 -15.62 8.12
N ARG A 140 -43.89 -14.85 8.74
CA ARG A 140 -43.75 -14.78 10.21
C ARG A 140 -44.69 -13.77 10.85
N LEU A 141 -45.38 -12.97 10.05
CA LEU A 141 -46.35 -11.97 10.51
C LEU A 141 -47.76 -12.51 10.29
N ASP A 142 -48.59 -12.31 11.29
CA ASP A 142 -50.04 -12.49 11.21
C ASP A 142 -50.73 -11.17 10.84
N ASP A 143 -51.98 -11.27 10.37
CA ASP A 143 -52.76 -10.11 9.92
C ASP A 143 -52.98 -9.08 11.05
N ALA A 144 -52.98 -9.55 12.30
CA ALA A 144 -53.07 -8.70 13.48
C ALA A 144 -51.82 -7.84 13.65
N ALA A 145 -50.61 -8.41 13.52
CA ALA A 145 -49.36 -7.65 13.59
C ALA A 145 -49.22 -6.65 12.44
N ILE A 146 -49.67 -7.01 11.23
CA ILE A 146 -49.67 -6.10 10.08
C ILE A 146 -50.58 -4.90 10.36
N THR A 147 -51.80 -5.14 10.81
CA THR A 147 -52.77 -4.08 11.14
C THR A 147 -52.27 -3.17 12.27
N ALA A 148 -51.69 -3.76 13.32
CA ALA A 148 -51.10 -3.00 14.42
C ALA A 148 -49.92 -2.13 13.96
N HIS A 149 -49.07 -2.67 13.06
CA HIS A 149 -47.97 -1.94 12.47
C HIS A 149 -48.47 -0.76 11.61
N GLU A 150 -49.49 -0.95 10.78
CA GLU A 150 -50.07 0.13 9.98
C GLU A 150 -50.66 1.25 10.85
N ALA A 151 -51.40 0.91 11.92
CA ALA A 151 -51.91 1.88 12.87
C ALA A 151 -50.78 2.65 13.57
N PHE A 152 -49.70 1.96 13.95
CA PHE A 152 -48.52 2.60 14.52
C PHE A 152 -47.84 3.56 13.54
N ILE A 153 -47.63 3.16 12.29
CA ILE A 153 -47.03 4.04 11.26
C ILE A 153 -47.92 5.25 10.97
N ARG A 154 -49.25 5.10 11.01
CA ARG A 154 -50.19 6.23 10.87
C ARG A 154 -50.17 7.20 12.06
N SER A 155 -49.86 6.70 13.27
CA SER A 155 -49.66 7.56 14.44
C SER A 155 -48.37 8.38 14.38
N LEU A 156 -47.41 7.97 13.52
CA LEU A 156 -46.17 8.70 13.29
C LEU A 156 -46.35 9.80 12.22
N GLY A 157 -45.50 10.83 12.31
CA GLY A 157 -45.58 12.03 11.43
C GLY A 157 -45.41 11.75 9.93
N LYS A 158 -45.53 12.81 9.10
CA LYS A 158 -45.62 12.71 7.64
C LYS A 158 -44.36 12.11 6.94
N ASN A 159 -43.15 12.28 7.50
CA ASN A 159 -41.86 11.89 6.85
C ASN A 159 -41.38 10.44 7.11
N GLN A 160 -42.28 9.45 7.18
CA GLN A 160 -41.86 8.07 7.43
C GLN A 160 -41.70 7.26 6.12
N LEU A 161 -40.51 6.69 5.92
CA LEU A 161 -40.17 5.84 4.74
C LEU A 161 -41.17 4.70 4.51
N TRP A 162 -41.74 4.16 5.60
CA TRP A 162 -42.68 3.04 5.56
C TRP A 162 -44.02 3.38 4.90
N ARG A 163 -44.42 4.66 4.82
CA ARG A 163 -45.67 5.07 4.16
C ARG A 163 -45.68 4.71 2.67
N GLY A 164 -44.53 4.82 2.00
CA GLY A 164 -44.36 4.46 0.59
C GLY A 164 -44.50 2.96 0.32
N TYR A 165 -44.09 2.11 1.27
CA TYR A 165 -44.26 0.65 1.17
C TYR A 165 -45.69 0.19 1.48
N LEU A 166 -46.43 0.96 2.27
CA LEU A 166 -47.82 0.68 2.66
C LEU A 166 -48.86 1.36 1.74
N GLY A 167 -48.43 2.11 0.71
CA GLY A 167 -49.33 2.81 -0.20
C GLY A 167 -50.18 3.90 0.46
N ILE A 168 -49.77 4.43 1.61
CA ILE A 168 -50.48 5.50 2.32
C ILE A 168 -50.17 6.82 1.61
N ALA A 169 -51.15 7.36 0.88
CA ALA A 169 -51.01 8.62 0.15
C ALA A 169 -50.63 9.78 1.08
N GLU A 170 -49.78 10.68 0.60
CA GLU A 170 -49.52 11.95 1.27
C GLU A 170 -50.75 12.87 1.09
N GLU A 171 -51.56 13.00 2.13
CA GLU A 171 -52.54 14.09 2.20
C GLU A 171 -51.77 15.40 2.42
N GLY A 172 -51.91 16.32 1.45
CA GLY A 172 -51.29 17.66 1.42
C GLY A 172 -51.36 18.38 2.75
#